data_AF-A0A7X2Z0H7-F1
#
_entry.id   AF-A0A7X2Z0H7-F1
#
_cell.length_a   1.000
_cell.length_b   1.000
_cell.length_c   1.000
_cell.angle_alpha   90.00
_cell.angle_beta   90.00
_cell.angle_gamma   90.00
#
_symmetry.space_group_name_H-M   'P 1'
#
loop_
_entity.id
_entity.type
_entity.pdbx_description
1 polymer ?
#
loop_
_entity_poly.entity_id
_entity_poly.type
_entity_poly.pdbx_seq_one_letter_code
_entity_poly.pdbx_strand_id
1 'polypeptide(L)' 'MVISVRKWLQSVKFAVLFIALAYLLYKVLGTFGGYLFPEDKYRIPDGSAVKAFQTEQAGNYGIEFMADRLKLFYWYGE' A
#
# COMPACT_ATOMS: atom_id res chain seq x y z
N MET A 1 34.42 3.23 -22.62
CA MET A 1 33.01 3.54 -22.32
C MET A 1 32.89 5.05 -22.18
N VAL A 2 32.51 5.76 -23.25
CA VAL A 2 32.43 7.23 -23.23
C VAL A 2 31.07 7.61 -22.66
N ILE A 3 31.04 7.91 -21.36
CA ILE A 3 29.83 8.38 -20.70
C ILE A 3 29.47 9.71 -21.33
N SER A 4 28.34 9.74 -22.05
CA SER A 4 27.83 10.96 -22.64
C SER A 4 27.21 11.81 -21.53
N VAL A 5 28.05 12.61 -20.86
CA VAL A 5 27.70 13.50 -19.74
C VAL A 5 26.47 14.36 -20.06
N ARG A 6 26.30 14.78 -21.32
CA ARG A 6 25.10 15.50 -21.80
C ARG A 6 23.80 14.70 -21.68
N LYS A 7 23.82 13.40 -21.99
CA LYS A 7 22.63 12.54 -21.86
C LYS A 7 22.28 12.31 -20.40
N TRP A 8 23.29 12.17 -19.54
CA TRP A 8 23.09 11.99 -18.11
C TRP A 8 22.51 13.26 -17.45
N LEU A 9 22.97 14.45 -17.85
CA LEU A 9 22.38 15.72 -17.42
C LEU A 9 20.89 15.85 -17.79
N GLN A 10 20.50 15.38 -18.98
CA GLN A 10 19.08 15.33 -19.38
C GLN A 10 18.27 14.41 -18.47
N SER A 11 18.79 13.23 -18.12
CA SER A 11 18.13 12.31 -17.18
C SER A 11 18.02 12.89 -15.77
N VAL A 12 19.02 13.64 -15.30
CA VAL A 12 18.97 14.30 -13.98
C VAL A 12 17.80 15.28 -13.90
N LYS A 13 17.48 16.01 -14.98
CA LYS A 13 16.30 16.89 -15.01
C LYS A 13 15.00 16.14 -14.70
N PHE A 14 14.83 14.97 -15.31
CA PHE A 14 13.66 14.13 -15.07
C PHE A 14 13.66 13.50 -13.67
N ALA A 15 14.83 13.10 -13.16
CA ALA A 15 14.97 12.60 -11.80
C ALA A 15 14.59 13.66 -10.76
N VAL A 16 15.05 14.91 -10.94
CA VAL A 16 14.70 16.03 -10.05
C VAL A 16 13.20 16.32 -10.11
N LEU A 17 12.60 16.33 -11.31
CA LEU A 17 11.16 16.53 -11.48
C LEU A 17 10.36 15.42 -10.79
N PHE A 18 10.78 14.17 -10.95
CA PHE A 18 10.17 13.01 -10.29
C PHE A 18 10.23 13.13 -8.77
N ILE A 19 11.39 13.48 -8.21
CA ILE A 19 11.56 13.68 -6.76
C ILE A 19 10.66 14.81 -6.26
N ALA A 20 10.59 15.92 -6.99
CA ALA A 20 9.71 17.03 -6.65
C ALA A 20 8.23 16.62 -6.64
N LEU A 21 7.80 15.85 -7.64
CA LEU A 21 6.43 15.33 -7.71
C LEU A 21 6.13 14.34 -6.59
N ALA A 22 7.05 13.41 -6.30
CA ALA A 22 6.91 12.44 -5.21
C ALA A 22 6.83 13.14 -3.85
N TYR A 23 7.63 14.18 -3.64
CA TYR A 23 7.59 14.99 -2.43
C TYR A 23 6.26 15.74 -2.27
N LEU A 24 5.76 16.33 -3.36
CA LEU A 24 4.45 16.98 -3.39
C LEU A 24 3.35 15.98 -3.01
N LEU A 25 3.34 14.80 -3.65
CA LEU A 25 2.39 13.74 -3.36
C LEU A 25 2.45 13.29 -1.89
N TYR A 26 3.66 13.10 -1.36
CA TYR A 26 3.87 12.77 0.05
C TYR A 26 3.28 13.83 0.99
N LYS A 27 3.48 15.12 0.69
CA LYS A 27 2.92 16.21 1.49
C LYS A 27 1.40 16.23 1.43
N VAL A 28 0.82 16.06 0.24
CA VAL A 28 -0.64 16.00 0.07
C VAL A 28 -1.22 14.81 0.85
N LEU A 29 -0.67 13.61 0.67
CA LEU A 29 -1.09 12.43 1.43
C LEU A 29 -0.90 12.59 2.94
N GLY A 30 0.19 13.23 3.37
CA GLY A 30 0.44 13.56 4.77
C GLY A 30 -0.60 14.52 5.35
N THR A 31 -1.04 15.52 4.59
CA THR A 31 -2.14 16.40 5.01
C THR A 31 -3.47 15.67 5.13
N PHE A 32 -3.72 14.67 4.27
CA PHE A 32 -4.88 13.78 4.42
C PHE A 32 -4.71 12.77 5.55
N GLY A 33 -3.47 12.44 5.95
CA GLY A 33 -3.18 11.50 7.02
C GLY A 33 -3.75 11.94 8.37
N GLY A 34 -3.66 13.23 8.71
CA GLY A 34 -4.29 13.78 9.92
C GLY A 34 -5.82 13.79 9.88
N TYR A 35 -6.42 13.69 8.69
CA TYR A 35 -7.88 13.57 8.52
C TYR A 35 -8.35 12.11 8.56
N LEU A 36 -7.54 11.18 8.03
CA LEU A 36 -7.89 9.76 7.90
C LEU A 36 -7.51 8.93 9.13
N PHE A 37 -6.42 9.28 9.82
CA PHE A 37 -6.00 8.61 11.04
C PHE A 37 -6.36 9.48 12.25
N PRO A 38 -7.27 9.04 13.12
CA PRO A 38 -7.50 9.71 14.39
C PRO A 38 -6.18 9.79 15.15
N GLU A 39 -5.85 10.95 15.73
CA GLU A 39 -4.60 11.19 16.47
C GLU A 39 -4.38 10.19 17.61
N ASP A 40 -5.45 9.59 18.08
CA ASP A 40 -5.45 8.66 19.20
C ASP A 40 -5.39 7.21 18.70
N LYS A 41 -4.17 6.75 18.43
CA LYS A 41 -3.84 5.40 17.93
C LYS A 41 -4.34 4.27 18.83
N TYR A 42 -4.67 4.58 20.09
CA TYR A 42 -5.19 3.64 21.09
C TYR A 42 -6.66 3.87 21.44
N ARG A 43 -7.33 4.80 20.75
CA ARG A 43 -8.76 5.02 20.95
C ARG A 43 -9.52 3.78 20.51
N ILE A 44 -10.36 3.29 21.42
CA ILE A 44 -11.26 2.19 21.15
C ILE A 44 -12.10 2.59 19.93
N PRO A 45 -12.14 1.79 18.85
CA PRO A 45 -12.88 2.15 17.66
C PRO A 45 -14.37 2.29 18.01
N ASP A 46 -14.94 3.49 17.82
CA ASP A 46 -16.36 3.81 18.09
C ASP A 46 -17.34 3.19 17.08
N GLY A 47 -16.89 2.22 16.28
CA GLY A 47 -17.72 1.48 15.34
C GLY A 47 -17.83 0.04 15.78
N SER A 48 -19.00 -0.59 15.56
CA SER A 48 -19.18 -2.04 15.70
C SER A 48 -18.43 -2.79 14.59
N ALA A 49 -17.13 -2.53 14.42
CA ALA A 49 -16.24 -3.37 13.64
C ALA A 49 -16.01 -4.66 14.44
N VAL A 50 -17.07 -5.47 14.54
CA VAL A 50 -16.98 -6.85 14.95
C VAL A 50 -16.07 -7.50 13.92
N LYS A 51 -14.90 -7.93 14.37
CA LYS A 51 -13.99 -8.74 13.56
C LYS A 51 -14.78 -10.00 13.21
N ALA A 52 -15.34 -10.02 12.00
CA ALA A 52 -16.15 -11.13 11.51
C ALA A 52 -15.23 -12.31 11.22
N PHE A 53 -14.80 -12.99 12.27
CA PHE A 53 -14.25 -14.33 12.16
C PHE A 53 -15.41 -15.24 11.78
N GLN A 54 -15.65 -15.39 10.47
CA GLN A 54 -16.34 -16.56 9.97
C GLN A 54 -15.43 -17.75 10.25
N THR A 55 -15.70 -18.46 11.33
CA THR A 55 -15.41 -19.90 11.39
C THR A 55 -16.33 -20.55 10.37
N GLU A 56 -15.96 -20.42 9.09
CA GLU A 56 -16.47 -21.30 8.06
C GLU A 56 -16.11 -22.71 8.52
N GLN A 57 -17.16 -23.51 8.65
CA GLN A 57 -17.13 -24.84 9.22
C GLN A 57 -15.92 -25.61 8.67
N ALA A 58 -15.07 -26.09 9.59
CA ALA A 58 -13.83 -26.81 9.31
C ALA A 58 -14.07 -28.22 8.69
N GLY A 59 -15.01 -28.34 7.75
CA GLY A 59 -15.57 -29.61 7.31
C GLY A 59 -15.29 -30.02 5.87
N ASN A 60 -15.09 -29.10 4.92
CA ASN A 60 -14.98 -29.53 3.51
C ASN A 60 -14.37 -28.50 2.54
N TYR A 61 -13.21 -27.94 2.85
CA TYR A 61 -12.49 -27.11 1.88
C TYR A 61 -11.54 -27.95 1.06
N GLY A 62 -11.97 -28.30 -0.15
CA GLY A 62 -11.14 -28.97 -1.15
C GLY A 62 -9.98 -28.10 -1.65
N ILE A 63 -9.13 -28.69 -2.49
CA ILE A 63 -7.91 -28.09 -3.06
C ILE A 63 -8.17 -26.71 -3.71
N GLU A 64 -9.36 -26.49 -4.27
CA GLU A 64 -9.75 -25.22 -4.89
C GLU A 64 -9.75 -24.04 -3.90
N PHE A 65 -10.24 -24.23 -2.67
CA PHE A 65 -10.23 -23.16 -1.67
C PHE A 65 -8.81 -22.78 -1.23
N MET A 66 -7.91 -23.77 -1.15
CA MET A 66 -6.50 -23.53 -0.84
C MET A 66 -5.82 -22.73 -1.96
N ALA A 67 -6.13 -23.03 -3.22
CA ALA A 67 -5.60 -22.33 -4.38
C ALA A 67 -6.09 -20.88 -4.46
N ASP A 68 -7.38 -20.65 -4.20
CA ASP A 68 -7.95 -19.30 -4.17
C ASP A 68 -7.35 -18.44 -3.05
N ARG A 69 -7.10 -19.04 -1.88
CA ARG A 69 -6.42 -18.37 -0.78
C ARG A 69 -4.97 -18.01 -1.11
N LEU A 70 -4.23 -18.91 -1.76
CA LEU A 70 -2.87 -18.62 -2.24
C LEU A 70 -2.86 -17.48 -3.26
N LYS A 71 -3.83 -17.46 -4.18
CA LYS A 71 -3.94 -16.40 -5.18
C LYS A 71 -4.21 -15.04 -4.54
N LEU A 72 -5.06 -15.02 -3.51
CA LEU A 72 -5.38 -13.81 -2.76
C LEU A 72 -4.16 -13.30 -1.97
N PHE A 73 -3.41 -14.21 -1.33
CA PHE A 73 -2.13 -13.89 -0.69
C PHE A 73 -1.13 -13.28 -1.68
N TYR A 74 -0.98 -13.85 -2.88
CA TYR A 74 -0.07 -13.32 -3.90
C TYR A 74 -0.51 -11.96 -4.46
N TRP A 75 -1.81 -11.65 -4.45
CA TRP A 75 -2.34 -10.39 -4.98
C TRP A 75 -2.32 -9.25 -3.96
N TYR A 76 -2.78 -9.53 -2.74
CA TYR A 76 -2.98 -8.50 -1.71
C TYR A 76 -1.89 -8.49 -0.64
N GLY A 77 -1.04 -9.51 -0.58
CA GLY A 77 0.08 -9.57 0.35
C GLY A 77 -0.34 -9.62 1.82
N GLU A 78 -1.33 -10.46 2.15
CA GLU A 78 -1.72 -10.74 3.54
C GLU A 78 -0.53 -11.20 4.39
#